data_AF-A0A7L3SV81-F1
#
_entry.id   AF-A0A7L3SV81-F1
#
_cell.length_a   1.000
_cell.length_b   1.000
_cell.length_c   1.000
_cell.angle_alpha   90.00
_cell.angle_beta   90.00
_cell.angle_gamma   90.00
#
_symmetry.space_group_name_H-M   'P 1'
#
loop_
_entity.id
_entity.type
_entity.pdbx_description
1 polymer ?
#
loop_
_entity_poly.entity_id
_entity_poly.type
_entity_poly.pdbx_seq_one_letter_code
_entity_poly.pdbx_strand_id
1 'polypeptide(L)'
;LNDNPSHYKVTLSGIVKSPKINFDPPFLMLMPVPLDVKTETTINIIPQDFLRKSQIQVELPELELEDGDRIYPFSIQFPEGKNIIISSDGTNKELICHISFRSSRPVSFLGNMFFIDEEAN
;
A
#
# COMPACT_ATOMS: atom_id res chain seq x y z
N LEU A 1 -17.66 56.53 -31.15
CA LEU A 1 -16.72 55.83 -30.24
C LEU A 1 -17.48 55.41 -29.00
N ASN A 2 -17.71 54.10 -28.84
CA ASN A 2 -17.62 53.34 -27.58
C ASN A 2 -18.35 52.01 -27.76
N ASP A 3 -17.66 51.10 -28.44
CA ASP A 3 -18.03 49.70 -28.54
C ASP A 3 -17.15 48.98 -27.51
N ASN A 4 -17.65 48.85 -26.28
CA ASN A 4 -16.91 48.25 -25.17
C ASN A 4 -17.68 47.00 -24.72
N PRO A 5 -17.38 45.82 -25.28
CA PRO A 5 -18.10 44.60 -24.91
C PRO A 5 -17.75 44.29 -23.45
N SER A 6 -18.76 44.29 -22.59
CA SER A 6 -18.63 43.96 -21.17
C SER A 6 -17.94 42.59 -21.01
N HIS A 7 -16.68 42.61 -20.61
CA HIS A 7 -15.85 41.41 -20.47
C HIS A 7 -16.39 40.54 -19.32
N TYR A 8 -17.01 39.40 -19.65
CA TYR A 8 -17.38 38.41 -18.66
C TYR A 8 -16.12 37.73 -18.11
N LYS A 9 -15.81 37.97 -16.83
CA LYS A 9 -14.68 37.34 -16.14
C LYS A 9 -15.17 36.10 -15.40
N VAL A 10 -14.76 34.93 -15.88
CA VAL A 10 -14.95 33.65 -15.17
C VAL A 10 -13.65 33.31 -14.45
N THR A 11 -13.74 32.97 -13.16
CA THR A 11 -12.59 32.50 -12.39
C THR A 11 -12.70 31.00 -12.23
N LEU A 12 -11.66 30.27 -12.64
CA LEU A 12 -11.58 28.82 -12.53
C LEU A 12 -10.72 28.45 -11.31
N SER A 13 -11.11 27.38 -10.61
CA SER A 13 -10.33 26.80 -9.53
C SER A 13 -10.49 25.28 -9.54
N GLY A 14 -9.54 24.56 -8.95
CA GLY A 14 -9.55 23.11 -8.85
C GLY A 14 -8.75 22.64 -7.65
N ILE A 15 -9.02 21.42 -7.18
CA ILE A 15 -8.33 20.77 -6.07
C ILE A 15 -7.65 19.51 -6.63
N VAL A 16 -6.36 19.37 -6.38
CA VAL A 16 -5.63 18.13 -6.66
C VAL A 16 -5.76 17.23 -5.42
N LYS A 17 -6.15 15.97 -5.64
CA LYS A 17 -6.21 14.98 -4.56
C LYS A 17 -4.81 14.45 -4.26
N SER A 18 -4.50 14.24 -2.99
CA SER A 18 -3.30 13.54 -2.58
C SER A 18 -3.41 12.05 -2.93
N PRO A 19 -2.30 11.40 -3.39
CA PRO A 19 -2.25 9.96 -3.57
C PRO A 19 -2.63 9.20 -2.30
N LYS A 20 -3.27 8.04 -2.47
CA LYS A 20 -3.68 7.16 -1.36
C LYS A 20 -3.55 5.70 -1.75
N ILE A 21 -3.24 4.86 -0.77
CA ILE A 21 -3.19 3.41 -0.93
C ILE A 21 -4.26 2.77 -0.06
N ASN A 22 -5.12 1.94 -0.66
CA ASN A 22 -6.08 1.09 0.05
C ASN A 22 -5.71 -0.38 -0.13
N PHE A 23 -6.36 -1.25 0.65
CA PHE A 23 -6.09 -2.68 0.66
C PHE A 23 -7.37 -3.51 0.63
N ASP A 24 -7.32 -4.64 -0.06
CA ASP A 24 -8.36 -5.68 -0.02
C ASP A 24 -7.71 -7.07 0.19
N PRO A 25 -7.96 -7.75 1.32
CA PRO A 25 -8.74 -7.29 2.48
C PRO A 25 -8.06 -6.11 3.22
N PRO A 26 -8.82 -5.31 3.99
CA PRO A 26 -8.30 -4.14 4.71
C PRO A 26 -7.42 -4.49 5.92
N PHE A 27 -7.47 -5.73 6.39
CA PHE A 27 -6.60 -6.26 7.45
C PHE A 27 -6.36 -7.75 7.24
N LEU A 28 -5.25 -8.24 7.79
CA LEU A 28 -4.90 -9.65 7.78
C LEU A 28 -5.22 -10.29 9.12
N MET A 29 -5.97 -11.40 9.08
CA MET A 29 -6.19 -12.25 10.23
C MET A 29 -5.69 -13.65 9.89
N LEU A 30 -4.60 -14.05 10.54
CA LEU A 30 -4.07 -15.40 10.42
C LEU A 30 -4.74 -16.28 11.46
N MET A 31 -5.36 -17.37 11.01
CA MET A 31 -5.77 -18.46 11.90
C MET A 31 -4.52 -19.06 12.56
N PRO A 32 -4.64 -19.71 13.75
CA PRO A 32 -3.49 -20.36 14.36
C PRO A 32 -2.77 -21.29 13.38
N VAL A 33 -1.48 -21.03 13.15
CA VAL A 33 -0.64 -21.79 12.23
C VAL A 33 0.38 -22.64 13.00
N PRO A 34 0.76 -23.83 12.51
CA PRO A 34 1.81 -24.61 13.12
C PRO A 34 3.18 -23.92 13.06
N LEU A 35 4.06 -24.28 13.99
CA LEU A 35 5.45 -23.84 13.97
C LEU A 35 6.16 -24.33 12.71
N ASP A 36 7.06 -23.50 12.20
CA ASP A 36 7.89 -23.77 11.02
C ASP A 36 7.16 -24.05 9.71
N VAL A 37 5.84 -23.86 9.68
CA VAL A 37 5.03 -23.94 8.47
C VAL A 37 4.91 -22.54 7.88
N LYS A 38 5.28 -22.42 6.60
CA LYS A 38 5.03 -21.20 5.82
C LYS A 38 3.54 -21.14 5.48
N THR A 39 2.86 -20.12 5.96
CA THR A 39 1.49 -19.79 5.58
C THR A 39 1.50 -18.54 4.72
N GLU A 40 0.73 -18.56 3.64
CA GLU A 40 0.69 -17.47 2.67
C GLU A 40 -0.73 -16.96 2.51
N THR A 41 -0.85 -15.65 2.34
CA THR A 41 -2.09 -14.95 2.03
C THR A 41 -1.81 -13.91 0.96
N THR A 42 -2.84 -13.51 0.24
CA THR A 42 -2.75 -12.55 -0.84
C THR A 42 -3.61 -11.35 -0.50
N ILE A 43 -3.05 -10.16 -0.71
CA ILE A 43 -3.80 -8.90 -0.67
C ILE A 43 -3.68 -8.18 -2.00
N ASN A 44 -4.71 -7.41 -2.33
CA ASN A 44 -4.68 -6.42 -3.38
C ASN A 44 -4.33 -5.07 -2.76
N ILE A 45 -3.32 -4.41 -3.31
CA ILE A 45 -3.02 -3.03 -3.05
C ILE A 45 -3.70 -2.21 -4.13
N ILE A 46 -4.46 -1.21 -3.73
CA ILE A 46 -5.33 -0.40 -4.59
C ILE A 46 -4.87 1.06 -4.50
N PRO A 47 -3.91 1.48 -5.35
CA PRO A 47 -3.47 2.86 -5.41
C PRO A 47 -4.58 3.76 -5.99
N GLN A 48 -4.65 4.99 -5.51
CA GLN A 48 -5.61 6.00 -5.96
C GLN A 48 -4.94 7.37 -6.07
N ASP A 49 -5.36 8.14 -7.06
CA ASP A 49 -4.93 9.53 -7.28
C ASP A 49 -3.40 9.69 -7.51
N PHE A 50 -2.68 8.62 -7.89
CA PHE A 50 -1.27 8.71 -8.28
C PHE A 50 -1.15 9.29 -9.69
N LEU A 51 -0.52 10.46 -9.80
CA LEU A 51 -0.34 11.20 -11.06
C LEU A 51 0.97 10.85 -11.79
N ARG A 52 1.88 10.13 -11.11
CA ARG A 52 3.14 9.63 -11.67
C ARG A 52 3.37 8.19 -11.27
N LYS A 53 4.26 7.51 -12.00
CA LYS A 53 4.79 6.22 -11.56
C LYS A 53 5.48 6.40 -10.21
N SER A 54 5.20 5.50 -9.27
CA SER A 54 5.82 5.45 -7.94
C SER A 54 6.09 3.98 -7.59
N GLN A 55 7.10 3.71 -6.78
CA GLN A 55 7.44 2.37 -6.33
C GLN A 55 7.07 2.18 -4.85
N ILE A 56 6.42 1.06 -4.53
CA ILE A 56 6.07 0.71 -3.16
C ILE A 56 7.26 0.08 -2.43
N GLN A 57 7.59 0.65 -1.29
CA GLN A 57 8.42 0.06 -0.25
C GLN A 57 7.54 -0.51 0.86
N VAL A 58 8.04 -1.51 1.57
CA VAL A 58 7.27 -2.16 2.64
C VAL A 58 8.14 -2.30 3.88
N GLU A 59 7.64 -1.77 4.99
CA GLU A 59 8.21 -1.98 6.31
C GLU A 59 7.42 -3.08 7.01
N LEU A 60 8.12 -4.20 7.27
CA LEU A 60 7.56 -5.35 7.96
C LEU A 60 7.75 -5.20 9.47
N PRO A 61 6.77 -5.64 10.28
CA PRO A 61 6.88 -5.56 11.71
C PRO A 61 7.98 -6.48 12.24
N GLU A 62 8.77 -5.93 13.15
CA GLU A 62 9.69 -6.66 14.02
C GLU A 62 8.92 -7.12 15.26
N LEU A 63 9.09 -8.38 15.66
CA LEU A 63 8.45 -8.94 16.86
C LEU A 63 9.51 -9.23 17.91
N GLU A 64 9.31 -8.70 19.12
CA GLU A 64 10.10 -9.02 20.31
C GLU A 64 9.46 -10.20 21.05
N LEU A 65 10.28 -11.20 21.38
CA LEU A 65 9.90 -12.41 22.09
C LEU A 65 10.11 -12.24 23.60
N GLU A 66 9.58 -13.17 24.40
CA GLU A 66 9.64 -13.10 25.86
C GLU A 66 11.07 -13.10 26.43
N ASP A 67 12.03 -13.66 25.70
CA ASP A 67 13.46 -13.67 26.06
C ASP A 67 14.23 -12.45 25.54
N GLY A 68 13.54 -11.49 24.91
CA GLY A 68 14.12 -10.28 24.33
C GLY A 68 14.70 -10.47 22.93
N ASP A 69 14.65 -11.68 22.37
CA ASP A 69 15.04 -11.93 20.98
C ASP A 69 14.06 -11.25 20.02
N ARG A 70 14.58 -10.74 18.91
CA ARG A 70 13.78 -10.10 17.85
C ARG A 70 13.74 -10.95 16.60
N ILE A 71 12.54 -11.12 16.04
CA ILE A 71 12.31 -11.92 14.84
C ILE A 71 11.51 -11.16 13.78
N TYR A 72 11.67 -11.59 12.53
CA TYR A 72 10.93 -11.09 11.37
C TYR A 72 10.17 -12.26 10.74
N PRO A 73 8.97 -12.61 11.26
CA PRO A 73 8.25 -13.79 10.82
C PRO A 73 7.51 -13.58 9.50
N PHE A 74 7.41 -12.33 9.04
CA PHE A 74 6.75 -11.96 7.79
C PHE A 74 7.74 -11.82 6.65
N SER A 75 7.29 -12.17 5.45
CA SER A 75 7.99 -11.90 4.19
C SER A 75 6.97 -11.56 3.10
N ILE A 76 7.39 -10.82 2.08
CA ILE A 76 6.51 -10.31 1.04
C ILE A 76 7.04 -10.58 -0.37
N GLN A 77 6.12 -10.81 -1.31
CA GLN A 77 6.43 -10.97 -2.72
C GLN A 77 5.42 -10.21 -3.59
N PHE A 78 5.92 -9.63 -4.67
CA PHE A 78 5.12 -8.92 -5.66
C PHE A 78 5.29 -9.62 -7.00
N PRO A 79 4.41 -10.58 -7.37
CA PRO A 79 4.57 -11.37 -8.59
C PRO A 79 4.62 -10.49 -9.86
N GLU A 80 3.93 -9.35 -9.85
CA GLU A 80 3.86 -8.41 -10.99
C GLU A 80 4.78 -7.20 -10.83
N GLY A 81 5.61 -7.17 -9.76
CA GLY A 81 6.43 -6.04 -9.39
C GLY A 81 5.74 -5.02 -8.47
N LYS A 82 6.50 -4.02 -8.04
CA LYS A 82 6.12 -3.06 -6.97
C LYS A 82 5.75 -1.67 -7.48
N ASN A 83 5.66 -1.51 -8.79
CA ASN A 83 5.48 -0.18 -9.40
C ASN A 83 3.98 0.11 -9.52
N ILE A 84 3.54 1.23 -8.97
CA ILE A 84 2.25 1.83 -9.28
C ILE A 84 2.34 2.38 -10.71
N ILE A 85 1.57 1.77 -11.61
CA ILE A 85 1.52 2.15 -13.03
C ILE A 85 0.17 2.81 -13.30
N ILE A 86 0.21 3.88 -14.09
CA ILE A 86 -0.98 4.59 -14.55
C ILE A 86 -1.41 3.97 -15.87
N SER A 87 -2.65 3.52 -15.91
CA SER A 87 -3.33 2.99 -17.09
C SER A 87 -3.64 4.11 -18.09
N SER A 88 -3.89 3.75 -19.34
CA SER A 88 -4.22 4.72 -20.40
C SER A 88 -5.50 5.53 -20.15
N ASP A 89 -6.39 5.04 -19.29
CA ASP A 89 -7.62 5.70 -18.85
C ASP A 89 -7.41 6.63 -17.64
N GLY A 90 -6.17 6.78 -17.17
CA GLY A 90 -5.81 7.62 -16.02
C GLY A 90 -6.04 6.95 -14.66
N THR A 91 -6.45 5.68 -14.62
CA THR A 91 -6.57 4.91 -13.38
C THR A 91 -5.22 4.33 -12.94
N ASN A 92 -5.09 4.01 -11.65
CA ASN A 92 -3.91 3.31 -11.15
C ASN A 92 -4.19 1.80 -11.13
N LYS A 93 -3.28 1.00 -11.69
CA LYS A 93 -3.43 -0.46 -11.69
C LYS A 93 -3.23 -1.00 -10.27
N GLU A 94 -4.10 -1.94 -9.88
CA GLU A 94 -3.94 -2.73 -8.65
C GLU A 94 -2.67 -3.58 -8.69
N LEU A 95 -2.12 -3.85 -7.50
CA LEU A 95 -0.93 -4.68 -7.32
C LEU A 95 -1.26 -5.85 -6.40
N ILE A 96 -0.91 -7.05 -6.84
CA ILE A 96 -1.00 -8.25 -6.01
C ILE A 96 0.24 -8.32 -5.10
N CYS A 97 0.02 -8.49 -3.80
CA CYS A 97 1.07 -8.70 -2.81
C CYS A 97 0.80 -10.02 -2.07
N HIS A 98 1.78 -10.93 -2.13
CA HIS A 98 1.77 -12.16 -1.34
C HIS A 98 2.49 -11.90 -0.03
N ILE A 99 1.81 -12.18 1.07
CA ILE A 99 2.32 -12.03 2.42
C ILE A 99 2.44 -13.42 3.01
N SER A 100 3.65 -13.75 3.45
CA SER A 100 3.96 -15.03 4.04
C SER A 100 4.34 -14.85 5.50
N PHE A 101 3.86 -15.75 6.35
CA PHE A 101 4.21 -15.84 7.76
C PHE A 101 4.87 -17.20 8.04
N ARG A 102 5.94 -17.19 8.81
CA ARG A 102 6.57 -18.38 9.38
C ARG A 102 7.27 -18.02 10.68
N SER A 103 7.05 -18.82 11.72
CA SER A 103 7.80 -18.71 12.98
C SER A 103 8.16 -20.09 13.50
N SER A 104 9.39 -20.25 13.99
CA SER A 104 9.83 -21.45 14.72
C SER A 104 9.43 -21.41 16.20
N ARG A 105 8.87 -20.29 16.67
CA ARG A 105 8.46 -20.06 18.06
C ARG A 105 6.99 -19.63 18.13
N PRO A 106 6.24 -20.01 19.17
CA PRO A 106 4.89 -19.50 19.38
C PRO A 106 4.91 -17.98 19.49
N VAL A 107 4.06 -17.30 18.73
CA VAL A 107 3.94 -15.85 18.75
C VAL A 107 2.47 -15.43 18.65
N SER A 108 2.14 -14.33 19.32
CA SER A 108 0.88 -13.61 19.17
C SER A 108 1.22 -12.16 18.85
N PHE A 109 0.67 -11.63 17.77
CA PHE A 109 1.04 -10.31 17.28
C PHE A 109 -0.17 -9.55 16.76
N LEU A 110 -0.25 -8.27 17.14
CA LEU A 110 -1.16 -7.29 16.58
C LEU A 110 -0.34 -6.03 16.28
N GLY A 111 -0.33 -5.62 15.02
CA GLY A 111 0.41 -4.45 14.58
C GLY A 111 0.25 -4.21 13.08
N ASN A 112 1.08 -3.31 12.55
CA ASN A 112 0.94 -2.80 11.19
C ASN A 112 2.11 -3.24 10.30
N MET A 113 1.81 -3.45 9.03
CA MET A 113 2.80 -3.41 7.94
C MET A 113 2.59 -2.10 7.21
N PHE A 114 3.65 -1.33 6.97
CA PHE A 114 3.54 -0.06 6.27
C PHE A 114 3.92 -0.25 4.80
N PHE A 115 3.05 0.19 3.89
CA PHE A 115 3.33 0.26 2.46
C PHE A 115 3.50 1.74 2.11
N ILE A 116 4.70 2.10 1.68
CA ILE A 116 5.15 3.48 1.60
C ILE A 116 5.55 3.77 0.16
N ASP A 117 5.10 4.89 -0.39
CA ASP A 117 5.48 5.31 -1.75
C ASP A 117 6.78 6.16 -1.76
N GLU A 118 7.27 6.54 -2.94
CA GLU A 118 8.51 7.34 -3.05
C GLU A 118 8.42 8.73 -2.40
N GLU A 119 7.21 9.25 -2.20
CA GLU A 119 6.96 10.53 -1.52
C GLU A 119 6.73 10.35 0.00
N ALA A 120 6.89 9.14 0.52
CA ALA A 120 6.63 8.77 1.91
C ALA A 120 5.16 8.98 2.35
N ASN A 121 4.21 8.79 1.41
CA ASN A 121 2.78 8.65 1.70
C ASN A 121 2.42 7.25 2.21
#